data_AF-A0A7S2FC00-F1
#
_entry.id   AF-A0A7S2FC00-F1
#
_cell.length_a   1.000
_cell.length_b   1.000
_cell.length_c   1.000
_cell.angle_alpha   90.00
_cell.angle_beta   90.00
_cell.angle_gamma   90.00
#
_symmetry.space_group_name_H-M   'P 1'
#
loop_
_entity.id
_entity.type
_entity.pdbx_description
1 polymer ?
#
loop_
_entity_poly.entity_id
_entity_poly.type
_entity_poly.pdbx_seq_one_letter_code
_entity_poly.pdbx_strand_id
1 'polypeptide(L)'
;PAAPAPAPAAAAADEPKAAAEEEEKGPMTREAIASDLFAEIAKGATHVDKAAWNRFVKAMPGEEDEMPDGAWEGMCSEGGASPAEGFSKSAFVKLWMSEDAVARMPDEVLTLLLSALKQGLPFWEVVANDVFAVLAKGATHVDKAAMGRLWKAAGEEGEIPDGEWEAMCSEYGASPAEGLSKPALFKVMKEDRGMCEWVWKGLIELK
;
A
#
# COMPACT_ATOMS: atom_id res chain seq x y z
N PRO A 1 -21.72 -50.31 62.67
CA PRO A 1 -21.21 -50.28 61.28
C PRO A 1 -22.33 -49.90 60.30
N ALA A 2 -22.42 -48.61 59.98
CA ALA A 2 -23.32 -48.09 58.95
C ALA A 2 -22.46 -47.61 57.76
N ALA A 3 -22.83 -48.04 56.56
CA ALA A 3 -22.14 -47.76 55.32
C ALA A 3 -22.21 -46.27 54.92
N PRO A 4 -21.20 -45.73 54.20
CA PRO A 4 -21.17 -44.33 53.80
C PRO A 4 -22.10 -44.06 52.62
N ALA A 5 -22.77 -42.91 52.64
CA ALA A 5 -23.52 -42.37 51.51
C ALA A 5 -22.57 -41.78 50.45
N PRO A 6 -22.83 -41.97 49.14
CA PRO A 6 -22.00 -41.39 48.08
C PRO A 6 -22.33 -39.90 47.83
N ALA A 7 -21.29 -39.15 47.48
CA ALA A 7 -21.29 -37.73 47.17
C ALA A 7 -22.01 -37.41 45.83
N PRO A 8 -22.56 -36.19 45.67
CA PRO A 8 -23.09 -35.74 44.38
C PRO A 8 -21.97 -35.32 43.41
N ALA A 9 -22.03 -35.84 42.19
CA ALA A 9 -21.18 -35.45 41.07
C ALA A 9 -21.50 -34.01 40.62
N ALA A 10 -20.50 -33.15 40.61
CA ALA A 10 -20.58 -31.82 40.02
C ALA A 10 -20.53 -31.95 38.49
N ALA A 11 -21.57 -31.44 37.82
CA ALA A 11 -21.62 -31.31 36.38
C ALA A 11 -20.65 -30.20 35.94
N ALA A 12 -19.68 -30.55 35.09
CA ALA A 12 -18.87 -29.58 34.36
C ALA A 12 -19.73 -28.98 33.25
N ALA A 13 -19.93 -27.67 33.29
CA ALA A 13 -20.50 -26.91 32.18
C ALA A 13 -19.40 -26.71 31.12
N ASP A 14 -19.60 -27.29 29.95
CA ASP A 14 -18.79 -27.09 28.76
C ASP A 14 -19.30 -25.81 28.08
N GLU A 15 -18.52 -24.72 28.14
CA GLU A 15 -18.79 -23.50 27.37
C GLU A 15 -18.38 -23.72 25.91
N PRO A 16 -19.29 -23.53 24.93
CA PRO A 16 -18.90 -23.59 23.53
C PRO A 16 -18.07 -22.35 23.17
N LYS A 17 -16.77 -22.56 23.01
CA LYS A 17 -15.85 -21.58 22.40
C LYS A 17 -16.29 -21.36 20.96
N ALA A 18 -17.00 -20.26 20.71
CA ALA A 18 -17.31 -19.79 19.37
C ALA A 18 -15.99 -19.59 18.61
N ALA A 19 -15.72 -20.48 17.66
CA ALA A 19 -14.73 -20.24 16.63
C ALA A 19 -15.23 -19.07 15.80
N ALA A 20 -14.54 -17.93 15.87
CA ALA A 20 -14.71 -16.89 14.88
C ALA A 20 -14.32 -17.51 13.54
N GLU A 21 -15.31 -17.69 12.66
CA GLU A 21 -15.05 -17.92 11.24
C GLU A 21 -14.25 -16.72 10.74
N GLU A 22 -12.95 -16.93 10.50
CA GLU A 22 -12.21 -16.06 9.59
C GLU A 22 -12.89 -16.19 8.23
N GLU A 23 -13.74 -15.21 7.88
CA GLU A 23 -14.18 -15.05 6.50
C GLU A 23 -12.92 -15.04 5.64
N GLU A 24 -12.77 -16.07 4.82
CA GLU A 24 -11.74 -16.16 3.79
C GLU A 24 -12.00 -15.01 2.82
N LYS A 25 -11.40 -13.86 3.14
CA LYS A 25 -11.61 -12.62 2.41
C LYS A 25 -10.93 -12.80 1.06
N GLY A 26 -11.71 -13.23 0.08
CA GLY A 26 -11.27 -13.30 -1.31
C GLY A 26 -10.65 -11.97 -1.77
N PRO A 27 -9.91 -11.97 -2.89
CA PRO A 27 -9.25 -10.76 -3.39
C PRO A 27 -10.27 -9.62 -3.49
N MET A 28 -9.95 -8.47 -2.91
CA MET A 28 -10.84 -7.31 -2.95
C MET A 28 -11.05 -6.89 -4.40
N THR A 29 -12.30 -6.63 -4.78
CA THR A 29 -12.59 -6.07 -6.11
C THR A 29 -12.09 -4.62 -6.17
N ARG A 30 -11.74 -4.14 -7.36
CA ARG A 30 -11.31 -2.76 -7.58
C ARG A 30 -12.31 -1.72 -7.07
N GLU A 31 -13.60 -1.99 -7.25
CA GLU A 31 -14.70 -1.16 -6.73
C GLU A 31 -14.75 -1.15 -5.20
N ALA A 32 -14.44 -2.28 -4.55
CA ALA A 32 -14.31 -2.36 -3.10
C ALA A 32 -13.09 -1.57 -2.61
N ILE A 33 -11.95 -1.66 -3.30
CA ILE A 33 -10.76 -0.87 -2.98
C ILE A 33 -11.06 0.63 -3.13
N ALA A 34 -11.70 1.06 -4.22
CA ALA A 34 -12.10 2.46 -4.43
C ALA A 34 -13.09 2.93 -3.34
N SER A 35 -14.02 2.07 -2.94
CA SER A 35 -14.96 2.35 -1.84
C SER A 35 -14.27 2.53 -0.49
N ASP A 36 -13.28 1.70 -0.20
CA ASP A 36 -12.48 1.78 1.02
C ASP A 36 -11.56 3.01 1.00
N LEU A 37 -10.95 3.33 -0.14
CA LEU A 37 -10.17 4.56 -0.34
C LEU A 37 -11.03 5.80 -0.07
N PHE A 38 -12.25 5.85 -0.62
CA PHE A 38 -13.20 6.92 -0.31
C PHE A 38 -13.41 7.05 1.21
N ALA A 39 -13.70 5.95 1.90
CA ALA A 39 -13.97 5.97 3.33
C ALA A 39 -12.77 6.49 4.13
N GLU A 40 -11.55 6.10 3.73
CA GLU A 40 -10.32 6.56 4.37
C GLU A 40 -10.01 8.04 4.09
N ILE A 41 -10.25 8.52 2.87
CA ILE A 41 -10.00 9.92 2.51
C ILE A 41 -11.05 10.84 3.18
N ALA A 42 -12.31 10.42 3.17
CA ALA A 42 -13.42 11.17 3.75
C ALA A 42 -13.40 11.16 5.30
N LYS A 43 -12.70 10.20 5.93
CA LYS A 43 -12.62 10.03 7.41
C LYS A 43 -13.99 10.11 8.09
N GLY A 44 -14.99 9.42 7.52
CA GLY A 44 -16.36 9.37 8.03
C GLY A 44 -17.30 10.47 7.50
N ALA A 45 -16.81 11.41 6.69
CA ALA A 45 -17.66 12.33 5.96
C ALA A 45 -18.42 11.63 4.83
N THR A 46 -19.53 12.24 4.40
CA THR A 46 -20.33 11.75 3.26
C THR A 46 -19.74 12.14 1.90
N HIS A 47 -18.79 13.07 1.90
CA HIS A 47 -18.12 13.56 0.70
C HIS A 47 -16.61 13.72 0.95
N VAL A 48 -15.82 13.61 -0.13
CA VAL A 48 -14.41 14.00 -0.17
C VAL A 48 -14.35 15.44 -0.68
N ASP A 49 -14.03 16.37 0.22
CA ASP A 49 -13.82 17.78 -0.12
C ASP A 49 -12.39 18.05 -0.64
N LYS A 50 -12.12 19.30 -1.06
CA LYS A 50 -10.82 19.72 -1.59
C LYS A 50 -9.68 19.49 -0.58
N ALA A 51 -9.93 19.68 0.71
CA ALA A 51 -8.91 19.54 1.74
C ALA A 51 -8.58 18.06 1.98
N ALA A 52 -9.59 17.19 2.02
CA ALA A 52 -9.44 15.75 2.10
C ALA A 52 -8.70 15.20 0.87
N TRP A 53 -9.06 15.65 -0.33
CA TRP A 53 -8.36 15.30 -1.57
C TRP A 53 -6.90 15.76 -1.55
N ASN A 54 -6.61 17.00 -1.17
CA ASN A 54 -5.24 17.50 -1.08
C ASN A 54 -4.39 16.72 -0.07
N ARG A 55 -4.96 16.28 1.05
CA ARG A 55 -4.26 15.40 2.00
C ARG A 55 -3.93 14.04 1.38
N PHE A 56 -4.86 13.49 0.60
CA PHE A 56 -4.65 12.25 -0.14
C PHE A 56 -3.55 12.40 -1.19
N VAL A 57 -3.62 13.44 -2.03
CA VAL A 57 -2.60 13.75 -3.05
C VAL A 57 -1.22 13.95 -2.44
N LYS A 58 -1.10 14.67 -1.31
CA LYS A 58 0.18 14.82 -0.60
C LYS A 58 0.73 13.51 -0.05
N ALA A 59 -0.11 12.49 0.13
CA ALA A 59 0.33 11.14 0.52
C ALA A 59 0.71 10.27 -0.71
N MET A 60 0.31 10.69 -1.91
CA MET A 60 0.58 10.01 -3.17
C MET A 60 2.01 10.29 -3.68
N PRO A 61 2.57 9.36 -4.46
CA PRO A 61 3.91 9.46 -4.99
C PRO A 61 4.11 10.65 -5.95
N GLY A 62 5.01 11.56 -5.59
CA GLY A 62 5.51 12.61 -6.47
C GLY A 62 4.69 13.91 -6.51
N GLU A 63 3.52 13.96 -5.90
CA GLU A 63 2.73 15.19 -5.83
C GLU A 63 2.99 15.91 -4.50
N GLU A 64 4.11 16.64 -4.44
CA GLU A 64 4.42 17.53 -3.31
C GLU A 64 3.66 18.86 -3.41
N ASP A 65 3.17 19.20 -4.60
CA ASP A 65 2.45 20.43 -4.86
C ASP A 65 0.96 20.30 -4.59
N GLU A 66 0.37 21.38 -4.05
CA GLU A 66 -1.08 21.48 -3.98
C GLU A 66 -1.67 21.45 -5.38
N MET A 67 -2.82 20.78 -5.48
CA MET A 67 -3.61 20.77 -6.71
C MET A 67 -3.75 22.19 -7.27
N PRO A 68 -3.36 22.44 -8.53
CA PRO A 68 -3.38 23.76 -9.13
C PRO A 68 -4.75 24.45 -9.01
N ASP A 69 -4.75 25.77 -8.97
CA ASP A 69 -5.99 26.54 -8.99
C ASP A 69 -6.83 26.18 -10.23
N GLY A 70 -8.11 25.85 -10.03
CA GLY A 70 -9.02 25.42 -11.09
C GLY A 70 -9.04 23.92 -11.36
N ALA A 71 -8.03 23.15 -10.92
CA ALA A 71 -8.00 21.70 -11.14
C ALA A 71 -9.07 20.97 -10.31
N TRP A 72 -9.37 21.47 -9.11
CA TRP A 72 -10.46 20.93 -8.28
C TRP A 72 -11.82 21.09 -8.95
N GLU A 73 -12.07 22.27 -9.50
CA GLU A 73 -13.31 22.62 -10.18
C GLU A 73 -13.51 21.78 -11.45
N GLY A 74 -12.45 21.59 -12.23
CA GLY A 74 -12.46 20.72 -13.41
C GLY A 74 -12.78 19.27 -13.06
N MET A 75 -12.07 18.72 -12.07
CA MET A 75 -12.29 17.34 -11.60
C MET A 75 -13.69 17.13 -11.06
N CYS A 76 -14.21 18.09 -10.28
CA CYS A 76 -15.59 18.04 -9.78
C CYS A 76 -16.59 18.06 -10.95
N SER A 77 -16.37 18.92 -11.95
CA SER A 77 -17.23 18.98 -13.14
C SER A 77 -17.24 17.65 -13.92
N GLU A 78 -16.08 16.99 -14.09
CA GLU A 78 -15.97 15.70 -14.78
C GLU A 78 -16.60 14.56 -13.99
N GLY A 79 -16.39 14.52 -12.67
CA GLY A 79 -16.99 13.52 -11.79
C GLY A 79 -18.46 13.77 -11.46
N GLY A 80 -19.06 14.85 -11.96
CA GLY A 80 -20.47 15.21 -11.70
C GLY A 80 -20.72 15.65 -10.25
N ALA A 81 -19.73 16.28 -9.63
CA ALA A 81 -19.75 16.79 -8.27
C ALA A 81 -19.76 18.33 -8.24
N SER A 82 -20.25 18.89 -7.13
CA SER A 82 -20.15 20.33 -6.84
C SER A 82 -18.80 20.63 -6.21
N PRO A 83 -18.01 21.61 -6.69
CA PRO A 83 -16.74 21.99 -6.04
C PRO A 83 -16.89 22.40 -4.57
N ALA A 84 -18.07 22.89 -4.17
CA ALA A 84 -18.34 23.28 -2.79
C ALA A 84 -18.63 22.08 -1.86
N GLU A 85 -19.18 20.99 -2.39
CA GLU A 85 -19.56 19.79 -1.61
C GLU A 85 -18.52 18.67 -1.74
N GLY A 86 -17.81 18.62 -2.87
CA GLY A 86 -16.86 17.58 -3.22
C GLY A 86 -17.52 16.30 -3.74
N PHE A 87 -16.76 15.21 -3.76
CA PHE A 87 -17.22 13.94 -4.33
C PHE A 87 -18.00 13.11 -3.33
N SER A 88 -19.21 12.68 -3.68
CA SER A 88 -19.88 11.59 -2.99
C SER A 88 -19.16 10.27 -3.26
N LYS A 89 -19.46 9.21 -2.49
CA LYS A 89 -18.88 7.87 -2.71
C LYS A 89 -19.03 7.39 -4.16
N SER A 90 -20.23 7.53 -4.74
CA SER A 90 -20.50 7.07 -6.11
C SER A 90 -19.74 7.90 -7.15
N ALA A 91 -19.68 9.22 -6.97
CA ALA A 91 -18.92 10.10 -7.84
C ALA A 91 -17.42 9.81 -7.77
N PHE A 92 -16.88 9.62 -6.56
CA PHE A 92 -15.49 9.25 -6.33
C PHE A 92 -15.15 7.91 -6.99
N VAL A 93 -15.94 6.86 -6.75
CA VAL A 93 -15.68 5.53 -7.35
C VAL A 93 -15.74 5.61 -8.87
N LYS A 94 -16.70 6.34 -9.43
CA LYS A 94 -16.80 6.53 -10.88
C LYS A 94 -15.56 7.24 -11.44
N LEU A 95 -15.14 8.35 -10.83
CA LEU A 95 -13.95 9.09 -11.22
C LEU A 95 -12.69 8.21 -11.14
N TRP A 96 -12.53 7.51 -10.02
CA TRP A 96 -11.42 6.60 -9.76
C TRP A 96 -11.34 5.45 -10.78
N MET A 97 -12.49 4.97 -11.26
CA MET A 97 -12.56 3.94 -12.31
C MET A 97 -12.36 4.50 -13.72
N SER A 98 -12.64 5.79 -13.96
CA SER A 98 -12.49 6.42 -15.28
C SER A 98 -11.11 7.02 -15.53
N GLU A 99 -10.38 7.34 -14.47
CA GLU A 99 -9.03 7.89 -14.54
C GLU A 99 -8.05 6.89 -15.14
N ASP A 100 -7.52 7.20 -16.31
CA ASP A 100 -6.63 6.34 -17.09
C ASP A 100 -5.36 5.94 -16.32
N ALA A 101 -4.84 6.85 -15.48
CA ALA A 101 -3.69 6.59 -14.63
C ALA A 101 -4.03 5.57 -13.53
N VAL A 102 -5.16 5.76 -12.86
CA VAL A 102 -5.63 4.84 -11.83
C VAL A 102 -5.97 3.50 -12.46
N ALA A 103 -6.72 3.46 -13.57
CA ALA A 103 -7.13 2.24 -14.28
C ALA A 103 -5.95 1.33 -14.68
N ARG A 104 -4.76 1.90 -14.91
CA ARG A 104 -3.54 1.15 -15.23
C ARG A 104 -2.80 0.62 -14.00
N MET A 105 -3.14 1.06 -12.80
CA MET A 105 -2.52 0.54 -11.57
C MET A 105 -3.03 -0.88 -11.27
N PRO A 106 -2.14 -1.84 -10.98
CA PRO A 106 -2.53 -3.16 -10.47
C PRO A 106 -3.30 -3.08 -9.15
N ASP A 107 -4.21 -4.04 -8.90
CA ASP A 107 -5.05 -4.06 -7.69
C ASP A 107 -4.21 -4.19 -6.41
N GLU A 108 -3.06 -4.87 -6.49
CA GLU A 108 -2.08 -4.99 -5.41
C GLU A 108 -1.55 -3.62 -4.99
N VAL A 109 -1.31 -2.73 -5.94
CA VAL A 109 -0.79 -1.38 -5.68
C VAL A 109 -1.86 -0.53 -5.02
N LEU A 110 -3.10 -0.61 -5.52
CA LEU A 110 -4.23 0.07 -4.91
C LEU A 110 -4.45 -0.39 -3.46
N THR A 111 -4.23 -1.69 -3.21
CA THR A 111 -4.28 -2.27 -1.86
C THR A 111 -3.16 -1.75 -0.96
N LEU A 112 -1.93 -1.62 -1.50
CA LEU A 112 -0.81 -1.00 -0.77
C LEU A 112 -1.08 0.47 -0.44
N LEU A 113 -1.66 1.22 -1.38
CA LEU A 113 -2.07 2.59 -1.16
C LEU A 113 -3.11 2.71 -0.04
N LEU A 114 -4.15 1.87 -0.09
CA LEU A 114 -5.15 1.81 0.96
C LEU A 114 -4.53 1.48 2.32
N SER A 115 -3.58 0.53 2.35
CA SER A 115 -2.84 0.18 3.56
C SER A 115 -2.03 1.36 4.11
N ALA A 116 -1.35 2.12 3.25
CA ALA A 116 -0.61 3.31 3.62
C ALA A 116 -1.51 4.38 4.27
N LEU A 117 -2.67 4.66 3.66
CA LEU A 117 -3.64 5.61 4.20
C LEU A 117 -4.19 5.18 5.56
N LYS A 118 -4.47 3.87 5.75
CA LYS A 118 -4.93 3.32 7.03
C LYS A 118 -3.88 3.45 8.13
N GLN A 119 -2.61 3.30 7.77
CA GLN A 119 -1.48 3.44 8.69
C GLN A 119 -1.06 4.90 8.92
N GLY A 120 -1.54 5.84 8.09
CA GLY A 120 -1.08 7.23 8.10
C GLY A 120 0.38 7.38 7.70
N LEU A 121 0.91 6.41 6.93
CA LEU A 121 2.28 6.42 6.44
C LEU A 121 2.33 6.97 5.02
N PRO A 122 3.44 7.59 4.60
CA PRO A 122 3.69 7.88 3.20
C PRO A 122 3.60 6.59 2.38
N PHE A 123 2.98 6.63 1.20
CA PHE A 123 2.86 5.46 0.34
C PHE A 123 4.21 4.76 0.10
N TRP A 124 5.26 5.53 -0.15
CA TRP A 124 6.61 5.01 -0.35
C TRP A 124 7.18 4.25 0.83
N GLU A 125 6.76 4.58 2.05
CA GLU A 125 7.25 3.88 3.22
C GLU A 125 6.66 2.47 3.25
N VAL A 126 5.38 2.33 2.91
CA VAL A 126 4.72 1.02 2.79
C VAL A 126 5.32 0.20 1.64
N VAL A 127 5.55 0.81 0.48
CA VAL A 127 6.20 0.12 -0.66
C VAL A 127 7.62 -0.31 -0.28
N ALA A 128 8.43 0.57 0.31
CA ALA A 128 9.78 0.24 0.74
C ALA A 128 9.79 -0.86 1.80
N ASN A 129 8.83 -0.85 2.74
CA ASN A 129 8.67 -1.91 3.73
C ASN A 129 8.44 -3.28 3.07
N ASP A 130 7.52 -3.33 2.11
CA ASP A 130 7.17 -4.56 1.40
C ASP A 130 8.32 -5.06 0.53
N VAL A 131 8.93 -4.18 -0.26
CA VAL A 131 10.08 -4.53 -1.10
C VAL A 131 11.23 -5.00 -0.24
N PHE A 132 11.54 -4.30 0.86
CA PHE A 132 12.57 -4.73 1.79
C PHE A 132 12.26 -6.11 2.39
N ALA A 133 11.02 -6.37 2.80
CA ALA A 133 10.61 -7.66 3.35
C ALA A 133 10.79 -8.80 2.34
N VAL A 134 10.39 -8.58 1.09
CA VAL A 134 10.50 -9.57 0.00
C VAL A 134 11.96 -9.81 -0.39
N LEU A 135 12.76 -8.75 -0.49
CA LEU A 135 14.12 -8.85 -1.01
C LEU A 135 15.15 -9.25 0.03
N ALA A 136 15.08 -8.68 1.23
CA ALA A 136 16.06 -8.91 2.29
C ALA A 136 15.89 -10.29 2.95
N LYS A 137 14.67 -10.88 2.92
CA LYS A 137 14.38 -12.21 3.48
C LYS A 137 14.92 -12.42 4.91
N GLY A 138 14.80 -11.39 5.75
CA GLY A 138 15.30 -11.37 7.13
C GLY A 138 16.70 -10.76 7.31
N ALA A 139 17.39 -10.38 6.24
CA ALA A 139 18.61 -9.59 6.30
C ALA A 139 18.33 -8.12 6.67
N THR A 140 19.38 -7.41 7.07
CA THR A 140 19.33 -5.98 7.40
C THR A 140 19.59 -5.06 6.21
N HIS A 141 19.99 -5.64 5.07
CA HIS A 141 20.29 -4.93 3.83
C HIS A 141 19.76 -5.71 2.62
N VAL A 142 19.49 -4.99 1.53
CA VAL A 142 19.20 -5.54 0.21
C VAL A 142 20.48 -5.47 -0.62
N ASP A 143 21.05 -6.64 -0.94
CA ASP A 143 22.24 -6.73 -1.78
C ASP A 143 21.92 -6.56 -3.28
N LYS A 144 22.98 -6.46 -4.09
CA LYS A 144 22.87 -6.30 -5.55
C LYS A 144 22.09 -7.43 -6.20
N ALA A 145 22.30 -8.67 -5.75
CA ALA A 145 21.64 -9.84 -6.32
C ALA A 145 20.14 -9.83 -6.03
N ALA A 146 19.74 -9.38 -4.83
CA ALA A 146 18.36 -9.20 -4.45
C ALA A 146 17.68 -8.09 -5.26
N MET A 147 18.35 -6.95 -5.42
CA MET A 147 17.84 -5.89 -6.30
C MET A 147 17.77 -6.35 -7.76
N GLY A 148 18.75 -7.11 -8.24
CA GLY A 148 18.77 -7.69 -9.58
C GLY A 148 17.61 -8.68 -9.84
N ARG A 149 17.13 -9.39 -8.81
CA ARG A 149 15.90 -10.20 -8.94
C ARG A 149 14.67 -9.33 -9.17
N LEU A 150 14.57 -8.21 -8.45
CA LEU A 150 13.48 -7.25 -8.63
C LEU A 150 13.52 -6.62 -10.02
N TRP A 151 14.71 -6.19 -10.45
CA TRP A 151 14.98 -5.64 -11.79
C TRP A 151 14.50 -6.59 -12.89
N LYS A 152 14.93 -7.85 -12.82
CA LYS A 152 14.54 -8.88 -13.78
C LYS A 152 13.04 -9.19 -13.74
N ALA A 153 12.45 -9.25 -12.53
CA ALA A 153 11.02 -9.49 -12.36
C ALA A 153 10.17 -8.37 -12.96
N ALA A 154 10.69 -7.15 -13.00
CA ALA A 154 10.04 -6.02 -13.65
C ALA A 154 10.09 -6.05 -15.19
N GLY A 155 10.76 -7.04 -15.78
CA GLY A 155 10.89 -7.21 -17.23
C GLY A 155 12.13 -6.54 -17.84
N GLU A 156 13.02 -5.98 -17.01
CA GLU A 156 14.26 -5.39 -17.48
C GLU A 156 15.28 -6.47 -17.87
N GLU A 157 15.99 -6.25 -18.97
CA GLU A 157 17.00 -7.18 -19.46
C GLU A 157 18.33 -7.01 -18.71
N GLY A 158 18.97 -8.13 -18.37
CA GLY A 158 20.33 -8.16 -17.82
C GLY A 158 20.42 -8.07 -16.30
N GLU A 159 21.64 -7.80 -15.83
CA GLU A 159 21.94 -7.52 -14.42
C GLU A 159 22.15 -6.01 -14.25
N ILE A 160 21.88 -5.50 -13.05
CA ILE A 160 22.21 -4.11 -12.71
C ILE A 160 23.72 -3.92 -12.95
N PRO A 161 24.16 -2.98 -13.79
CA PRO A 161 25.57 -2.72 -14.02
C PRO A 161 26.30 -2.40 -12.70
N ASP A 162 27.54 -2.87 -12.54
CA ASP A 162 28.33 -2.60 -11.32
C ASP A 162 28.42 -1.10 -11.03
N GLY A 163 28.66 -0.28 -12.06
CA GLY A 163 28.75 1.17 -11.92
C GLY A 163 27.44 1.83 -11.45
N GLU A 164 26.28 1.33 -11.88
CA GLU A 164 24.98 1.85 -11.43
C GLU A 164 24.70 1.44 -9.99
N TRP A 165 25.02 0.21 -9.61
CA TRP A 165 24.89 -0.26 -8.23
C TRP A 165 25.81 0.50 -7.27
N GLU A 166 27.06 0.73 -7.67
CA GLU A 166 28.02 1.50 -6.89
C GLU A 166 27.59 2.96 -6.75
N ALA A 167 27.12 3.59 -7.84
CA ALA A 167 26.61 4.96 -7.81
C ALA A 167 25.41 5.08 -6.86
N MET A 168 24.43 4.18 -6.97
CA MET A 168 23.27 4.14 -6.10
C MET A 168 23.67 3.94 -4.64
N CYS A 169 24.52 2.96 -4.33
CA CYS A 169 24.98 2.76 -2.96
C CYS A 169 25.71 4.00 -2.40
N SER A 170 26.60 4.60 -3.20
CA SER A 170 27.34 5.81 -2.82
C SER A 170 26.42 6.99 -2.53
N GLU A 171 25.45 7.25 -3.42
CA GLU A 171 24.47 8.34 -3.29
C GLU A 171 23.66 8.25 -2.00
N TYR A 172 23.28 7.03 -1.60
CA TYR A 172 22.46 6.80 -0.42
C TYR A 172 23.27 6.39 0.83
N GLY A 173 24.59 6.55 0.80
CA GLY A 173 25.48 6.34 1.95
C GLY A 173 25.63 4.88 2.38
N ALA A 174 25.54 3.96 1.42
CA ALA A 174 25.70 2.52 1.59
C ALA A 174 27.01 2.01 0.97
N SER A 175 27.54 0.91 1.51
CA SER A 175 28.64 0.18 0.88
C SER A 175 28.09 -0.75 -0.20
N PRO A 176 28.62 -0.75 -1.44
CA PRO A 176 28.16 -1.66 -2.49
C PRO A 176 28.24 -3.15 -2.10
N ALA A 177 29.17 -3.52 -1.20
CA ALA A 177 29.34 -4.88 -0.72
C ALA A 177 28.31 -5.28 0.36
N GLU A 178 27.79 -4.31 1.12
CA GLU A 178 26.76 -4.55 2.15
C GLU A 178 25.34 -4.40 1.57
N GLY A 179 25.19 -3.49 0.61
CA GLY A 179 23.92 -3.16 -0.04
C GLY A 179 23.10 -2.12 0.69
N LEU A 180 21.85 -1.94 0.25
CA LEU A 180 20.99 -0.86 0.71
C LEU A 180 20.28 -1.24 2.00
N SER A 181 20.46 -0.44 3.04
CA SER A 181 19.64 -0.51 4.25
C SER A 181 18.19 -0.10 3.94
N LYS A 182 17.26 -0.46 4.82
CA LYS A 182 15.85 -0.08 4.67
C LYS A 182 15.64 1.45 4.52
N PRO A 183 16.26 2.32 5.32
CA PRO A 183 16.16 3.77 5.12
C PRO A 183 16.77 4.24 3.79
N ALA A 184 17.86 3.63 3.33
CA ALA A 184 18.46 3.96 2.04
C ALA A 184 17.52 3.57 0.89
N LEU A 185 16.97 2.35 0.93
CA LEU A 185 16.00 1.86 -0.04
C LEU A 185 14.76 2.77 -0.14
N PHE A 186 14.25 3.23 1.01
CA PHE A 186 13.14 4.20 1.04
C PHE A 186 13.49 5.51 0.33
N LYS A 187 14.69 6.05 0.55
CA LYS A 187 15.13 7.26 -0.16
C LYS A 187 15.20 7.05 -1.67
N VAL A 188 15.76 5.92 -2.12
CA VAL A 188 15.85 5.60 -3.54
C VAL A 188 14.44 5.57 -4.17
N MET A 189 13.49 4.91 -3.52
CA MET A 189 12.09 4.84 -4.01
C MET A 189 11.40 6.20 -3.98
N LYS A 190 11.69 7.03 -2.99
CA LYS A 190 11.08 8.36 -2.89
C LYS A 190 11.59 9.30 -3.99
N GLU A 191 12.89 9.25 -4.28
CA GLU A 191 13.57 10.26 -5.12
C GLU A 191 13.60 9.86 -6.61
N ASP A 192 13.60 8.56 -6.94
CA ASP A 192 13.60 8.07 -8.32
C ASP A 192 12.22 7.55 -8.74
N ARG A 193 11.45 8.40 -9.43
CA ARG A 193 10.14 8.05 -10.00
C ARG A 193 10.22 6.96 -11.06
N GLY A 194 11.31 6.89 -11.83
CA GLY A 194 11.51 5.83 -12.81
C GLY A 194 11.67 4.48 -12.12
N MET A 195 12.29 4.49 -10.94
CA MET A 195 12.44 3.29 -10.12
C MET A 195 11.12 2.70 -9.68
N CYS A 196 10.14 3.56 -9.39
CA CYS A 196 8.86 3.14 -8.84
C CYS A 196 8.06 2.26 -9.80
N GLU A 197 8.11 2.56 -11.10
CA GLU A 197 7.32 1.84 -12.09
C GLU A 197 7.87 0.44 -12.42
N TRP A 198 9.14 0.15 -12.15
CA TRP A 198 9.65 -1.22 -12.29
C TRP A 198 9.65 -1.94 -10.93
N VAL A 199 9.89 -1.23 -9.82
CA VAL A 199 9.84 -1.79 -8.46
C VAL A 199 8.49 -2.43 -8.14
N TRP A 200 7.37 -1.74 -8.39
CA TRP A 200 6.04 -2.29 -8.13
C TRP A 200 5.70 -3.48 -9.05
N LYS A 201 6.09 -3.46 -10.33
CA LYS A 201 5.92 -4.58 -11.29
C LYS A 201 6.71 -5.79 -10.81
N GLY A 202 7.98 -5.60 -10.49
CA GLY A 202 8.83 -6.65 -9.95
C GLY A 202 8.32 -7.18 -8.60
N LEU A 203 7.78 -6.31 -7.73
CA LEU A 203 7.23 -6.73 -6.44
C LEU A 203 6.00 -7.62 -6.61
N ILE A 204 5.11 -7.29 -7.55
CA ILE A 204 3.92 -8.10 -7.86
C ILE A 204 4.35 -9.48 -8.36
N GLU A 205 5.33 -9.54 -9.28
CA GLU A 205 5.82 -10.81 -9.84
C GLU A 205 6.62 -11.66 -8.85
N LEU A 206 7.17 -11.06 -7.79
CA LEU A 206 7.94 -11.78 -6.76
C LEU A 206 7.10 -12.30 -5.59
N LYS A 207 5.85 -11.85 -5.43
CA LYS A 207 4.93 -12.30 -4.39
C LYS A 207 4.13 -13.53 -4.81
#